data_AF-A0A1B1I3I0-F1
#
_entry.id   AF-A0A1B1I3I0-F1
#
_cell.length_a   1.000
_cell.length_b   1.000
_cell.length_c   1.000
_cell.angle_alpha   90.00
_cell.angle_beta   90.00
_cell.angle_gamma   90.00
#
_symmetry.space_group_name_H-M   'P 1'
#
loop_
_entity.id
_entity.type
_entity.pdbx_description
1 polymer ?
#
loop_
_entity_poly.entity_id
_entity_poly.type
_entity_poly.pdbx_seq_one_letter_code
_entity_poly.pdbx_strand_id
1 'polypeptide(L)'
;MKNAEARWPKTTTMEHLDEMRFGTSGAILRYGEQILVVGMECWGFHAAIYEMVETPEETGFADIECRLNLVEAAKELFEDGGHAMAWCMKRI
;
A
#
# COMPACT_ATOMS: atom_id res chain seq x y z
N MET A 1 -5.17 16.42 -11.50
CA MET A 1 -4.54 15.17 -11.02
C MET A 1 -5.48 14.03 -11.34
N LYS A 2 -5.03 12.99 -12.05
CA LYS A 2 -5.85 11.78 -12.24
C LYS A 2 -6.16 11.23 -10.84
N ASN A 3 -7.42 10.89 -10.60
CA ASN A 3 -7.97 10.49 -9.31
C ASN A 3 -7.04 9.46 -8.64
N ALA A 4 -6.43 9.79 -7.48
CA ALA A 4 -5.39 8.96 -6.87
C ALA A 4 -5.91 7.55 -6.56
N GLU A 5 -7.20 7.41 -6.23
CA GLU A 5 -7.87 6.11 -6.05
C GLU A 5 -7.87 5.23 -7.31
N ALA A 6 -7.95 5.82 -8.51
CA ALA A 6 -7.99 5.06 -9.77
C ALA A 6 -6.64 4.39 -10.11
N ARG A 7 -5.56 4.78 -9.43
CA ARG A 7 -4.22 4.22 -9.60
C ARG A 7 -4.06 2.88 -8.88
N TRP A 8 -4.68 2.74 -7.72
CA TRP A 8 -4.43 1.62 -6.81
C TRP A 8 -5.25 0.40 -7.23
N PRO A 9 -4.61 -0.78 -7.38
CA PRO A 9 -5.37 -2.00 -7.62
C PRO A 9 -6.29 -2.28 -6.43
N LYS A 10 -7.57 -2.57 -6.70
CA LYS A 10 -8.55 -2.89 -5.65
C LYS A 10 -8.23 -4.21 -4.95
N THR A 11 -7.64 -5.14 -5.68
CA THR A 11 -7.19 -6.45 -5.20
C THR A 11 -5.81 -6.71 -5.76
N THR A 12 -4.87 -7.12 -4.91
CA THR A 12 -3.45 -7.30 -5.25
C THR A 12 -2.75 -8.21 -4.24
N THR A 13 -1.43 -8.35 -4.33
CA THR A 13 -0.54 -8.93 -3.31
C THR A 13 0.56 -7.93 -2.95
N MET A 14 1.35 -8.17 -1.88
CA MET A 14 2.51 -7.32 -1.57
C MET A 14 3.57 -7.42 -2.67
N GLU A 15 3.79 -8.63 -3.19
CA GLU A 15 4.73 -8.89 -4.28
C GLU A 15 4.34 -8.08 -5.53
N HIS A 16 3.08 -8.14 -5.96
CA HIS A 16 2.63 -7.41 -7.14
C HIS A 16 2.70 -5.88 -6.94
N LEU A 17 2.48 -5.38 -5.71
CA LEU A 17 2.67 -3.96 -5.40
C LEU A 17 4.15 -3.54 -5.53
N ASP A 18 5.09 -4.40 -5.14
CA ASP A 18 6.53 -4.17 -5.28
C ASP A 18 6.97 -4.22 -6.75
N GLU A 19 6.52 -5.22 -7.50
CA GLU A 19 6.76 -5.35 -8.96
C GLU A 19 6.28 -4.10 -9.72
N MET A 20 5.09 -3.61 -9.36
CA MET A 20 4.49 -2.40 -9.90
C MET A 20 5.06 -1.10 -9.31
N ARG A 21 6.11 -1.21 -8.48
CA ARG A 21 6.91 -0.11 -7.96
C ARG A 21 6.16 0.85 -7.05
N PHE A 22 5.04 0.43 -6.44
CA PHE A 22 4.28 1.26 -5.51
C PHE A 22 5.05 1.58 -4.22
N GLY A 23 6.07 0.79 -3.85
CA GLY A 23 6.97 1.05 -2.73
C GLY A 23 8.25 1.81 -3.08
N THR A 24 8.40 2.31 -4.32
CA THR A 24 9.67 2.90 -4.78
C THR A 24 10.07 4.10 -3.93
N SER A 25 11.30 4.06 -3.37
CA SER A 25 11.83 5.07 -2.45
C SER A 25 10.96 5.33 -1.21
N GLY A 26 10.01 4.43 -0.92
CA GLY A 26 9.14 4.43 0.25
C GLY A 26 9.18 3.05 0.91
N ALA A 27 8.01 2.48 1.21
CA ALA A 27 7.92 1.16 1.82
C ALA A 27 6.56 0.49 1.58
N ILE A 28 6.55 -0.84 1.55
CA ILE A 28 5.36 -1.69 1.70
C ILE A 28 5.56 -2.45 3.02
N LEU A 29 4.76 -2.14 4.04
CA LEU A 29 4.94 -2.65 5.40
C LEU A 29 3.69 -3.34 5.90
N ARG A 30 3.86 -4.55 6.47
CA ARG A 30 2.81 -5.21 7.23
C ARG A 30 2.74 -4.64 8.65
N TYR A 31 1.54 -4.29 9.09
CA TYR A 31 1.20 -3.89 10.45
C TYR A 31 -0.06 -4.66 10.90
N GLY A 32 0.14 -5.81 11.53
CA GLY A 32 -0.97 -6.74 11.85
C GLY A 32 -1.62 -7.28 10.57
N GLU A 33 -2.92 -7.02 10.43
CA GLU A 33 -3.73 -7.38 9.24
C GLU A 33 -3.73 -6.28 8.16
N GLN A 34 -3.15 -5.11 8.45
CA GLN A 34 -3.10 -3.99 7.51
C GLN A 34 -1.74 -3.93 6.82
N ILE A 35 -1.71 -3.54 5.57
CA ILE A 35 -0.51 -3.28 4.77
C ILE A 35 -0.47 -1.80 4.43
N LEU A 36 0.59 -1.12 4.87
CA LEU A 36 0.81 0.29 4.65
C LEU A 36 1.76 0.45 3.46
N VAL A 37 1.31 1.16 2.44
CA VAL A 37 2.07 1.37 1.21
C VAL A 37 2.37 2.84 1.05
N VAL A 38 3.65 3.17 0.93
CA VAL A 38 4.14 4.51 0.65
C VAL A 38 5.13 4.42 -0.50
N GLY A 39 5.01 5.31 -1.48
CA GLY A 39 5.97 5.40 -2.57
C GLY A 39 6.16 6.81 -3.05
N MET A 40 7.26 7.03 -3.78
CA MET A 40 7.62 8.30 -4.37
C MET A 40 7.19 8.36 -5.84
N GLU A 41 6.66 9.50 -6.24
CA GLU A 41 6.48 9.90 -7.63
C GLU A 41 7.16 11.25 -7.90
N CYS A 42 7.14 11.72 -9.15
CA CYS A 42 7.90 12.89 -9.57
C CYS A 42 7.52 14.21 -8.86
N TRP A 43 6.38 14.24 -8.15
CA TRP A 43 5.85 15.42 -7.48
C TRP A 43 5.59 15.24 -5.98
N GLY A 44 5.99 14.12 -5.39
CA GLY A 44 5.79 13.86 -3.96
C GLY A 44 5.60 12.37 -3.65
N PHE A 45 5.05 12.09 -2.48
CA PHE A 45 4.77 10.74 -2.02
C PHE A 45 3.28 10.44 -2.03
N HIS A 46 2.92 9.22 -2.38
CA HIS A 46 1.57 8.72 -2.33
C HIS A 46 1.47 7.63 -1.26
N ALA A 47 0.26 7.42 -0.74
CA ALA A 47 0.01 6.46 0.31
C ALA A 47 -1.28 5.67 0.06
N ALA A 48 -1.30 4.40 0.46
CA ALA A 48 -2.50 3.57 0.54
C ALA A 48 -2.41 2.58 1.68
N ILE A 49 -3.58 2.15 2.14
CA ILE A 49 -3.76 1.12 3.15
C ILE A 49 -4.55 -0.01 2.49
N TYR A 50 -4.03 -1.21 2.67
CA TYR A 50 -4.65 -2.45 2.26
C TYR A 50 -4.91 -3.31 3.50
N GLU A 51 -5.90 -4.19 3.41
CA GLU A 51 -6.10 -5.27 4.38
C GLU A 51 -5.68 -6.60 3.77
N MET A 52 -5.09 -7.47 4.58
CA MET A 52 -4.79 -8.85 4.24
C MET A 52 -6.07 -9.68 4.39
N VAL A 53 -6.52 -10.29 3.29
CA VAL A 53 -7.79 -11.03 3.20
C VAL A 53 -7.57 -12.53 3.28
N GLU A 54 -6.35 -12.96 2.99
CA GLU A 54 -5.91 -14.35 3.03
C GLU A 54 -4.68 -14.46 3.92
N THR A 55 -4.57 -15.59 4.60
CA THR A 55 -3.40 -15.93 5.41
C THR A 55 -2.56 -17.02 4.74
N PRO A 56 -1.24 -17.09 5.03
CA PRO A 56 -0.40 -18.22 4.63
C PRO A 56 -0.98 -19.57 5.07
N GLU A 57 -1.58 -19.64 6.26
CA GLU A 57 -2.14 -20.87 6.81
C GLU A 57 -3.34 -21.38 6.00
N GLU A 58 -4.17 -20.48 5.46
CA GLU A 58 -5.34 -20.83 4.64
C GLU A 58 -4.96 -21.22 3.21
N THR A 59 -3.94 -20.57 2.65
CA THR A 59 -3.59 -20.68 1.23
C THR A 59 -2.41 -21.60 0.95
N GLY A 60 -1.51 -21.77 1.93
CA GLY A 60 -0.20 -22.39 1.76
C GLY A 60 0.84 -21.51 1.06
N PHE A 61 0.54 -20.24 0.79
CA PHE A 61 1.45 -19.29 0.13
C PHE A 61 2.28 -18.48 1.13
N ALA A 62 3.31 -17.78 0.65
CA ALA A 62 4.01 -16.81 1.48
C ALA A 62 3.15 -15.57 1.75
N ASP A 63 3.43 -14.87 2.86
CA ASP A 63 2.73 -13.62 3.22
C ASP A 63 2.65 -12.63 2.06
N ILE A 64 3.73 -12.50 1.27
CA ILE A 64 3.81 -11.52 0.19
C ILE A 64 2.92 -11.86 -1.01
N GLU A 65 2.52 -13.12 -1.14
CA GLU A 65 1.66 -13.67 -2.19
C GLU A 65 0.17 -13.71 -1.78
N CYS A 66 -0.12 -13.47 -0.50
CA CYS A 66 -1.49 -13.46 0.00
C CYS A 66 -2.29 -12.28 -0.54
N ARG A 67 -3.58 -12.50 -0.81
CA ARG A 67 -4.46 -11.47 -1.35
C ARG A 67 -4.69 -10.32 -0.37
N LEU A 68 -4.58 -9.12 -0.91
CA LEU A 68 -4.86 -7.85 -0.27
C LEU A 68 -6.06 -7.16 -0.94
N ASN A 69 -6.85 -6.43 -0.16
CA ASN A 69 -7.88 -5.52 -0.67
C ASN A 69 -7.59 -4.07 -0.28
N LEU A 70 -7.82 -3.15 -1.21
CA LEU A 70 -7.63 -1.72 -0.95
C LEU A 70 -8.70 -1.23 0.04
N VAL A 71 -8.25 -0.64 1.14
CA VAL A 71 -9.10 -0.03 2.17
C VAL A 71 -9.25 1.46 1.89
N GLU A 72 -8.14 2.18 1.82
CA GLU A 72 -8.13 3.62 1.56
C GLU A 72 -6.86 4.04 0.82
N ALA A 73 -6.99 5.03 -0.07
CA ALA A 73 -5.86 5.66 -0.73
C ALA A 73 -5.87 7.17 -0.46
N ALA A 74 -4.69 7.74 -0.24
CA ALA A 74 -4.55 9.18 -0.13
C ALA A 74 -4.88 9.85 -1.47
N LYS A 75 -5.72 10.88 -1.42
CA LYS A 75 -6.13 11.67 -2.61
C LYS A 75 -5.09 12.70 -3.03
N GLU A 76 -4.25 13.09 -2.09
CA GLU A 76 -3.22 14.11 -2.24
C GLU A 76 -1.84 13.47 -2.11
N LEU A 77 -0.83 14.18 -2.62
CA LEU A 77 0.57 13.82 -2.44
C LEU A 77 1.12 14.48 -1.19
N PHE A 78 2.07 13.82 -0.56
CA PHE A 78 2.82 14.31 0.59
C PHE A 78 4.20 14.81 0.15
N GLU A 79 4.76 15.74 0.91
CA GLU A 79 6.09 16.28 0.63
C GLU A 79 7.21 15.23 0.79
N ASP A 80 7.02 14.28 1.72
CA ASP A 80 7.97 13.21 1.99
C ASP A 80 7.28 11.91 2.42
N GLY A 81 8.05 10.82 2.42
CA GLY A 81 7.56 9.49 2.80
C GLY A 81 7.19 9.36 4.28
N GLY A 82 7.75 10.22 5.16
CA GLY A 82 7.42 10.25 6.58
C GLY A 82 6.00 10.78 6.82
N HIS A 83 5.62 11.85 6.15
CA HIS A 83 4.26 12.40 6.17
C HIS A 83 3.24 11.44 5.54
N ALA A 84 3.61 10.78 4.44
CA ALA A 84 2.80 9.73 3.84
C ALA A 84 2.59 8.55 4.79
N MET A 85 3.63 8.09 5.48
CA MET A 85 3.53 7.03 6.48
C MET A 85 2.71 7.49 7.69
N ALA A 86 2.90 8.72 8.17
CA ALA A 86 2.11 9.28 9.26
C ALA A 86 0.61 9.37 8.91
N TRP A 87 0.27 9.60 7.64
CA TRP A 87 -1.11 9.53 7.16
C TRP A 87 -1.69 8.13 7.24
N CYS A 88 -0.90 7.09 6.89
CA CYS A 88 -1.28 5.69 7.06
C CYS A 88 -1.51 5.35 8.55
N MET A 89 -0.54 5.70 9.40
CA MET A 89 -0.55 5.39 10.83
C MET A 89 -1.73 6.04 11.59
N LYS A 90 -2.32 7.12 11.07
CA LYS A 90 -3.49 7.78 11.68
C LYS A 90 -4.84 7.09 11.39
N ARG A 91 -4.84 6.09 10.52
CA ARG A 91 -6.05 5.39 10.03
C ARG A 91 -6.16 3.94 10.51
N ILE A 92 -5.17 3.50 11.27
CA ILE A 92 -5.09 2.20 11.92
C ILE A 92 -5.38 2.33 13.42
#